data_AF-A0A0A1W121-F1
#
_entry.id   AF-A0A0A1W121-F1
#
_cell.length_a   1.000
_cell.length_b   1.000
_cell.length_c   1.000
_cell.angle_alpha   90.00
_cell.angle_beta   90.00
_cell.angle_gamma   90.00
#
_symmetry.space_group_name_H-M   'P 1'
#
loop_
_entity.id
_entity.type
_entity.pdbx_description
1 polymer ?
#
loop_
_entity_poly.entity_id
_entity_poly.type
_entity_poly.pdbx_seq_one_letter_code
_entity_poly.pdbx_strand_id
1 'polypeptide(L)'
;MITLTYQYKLKVNRQQEREIVHILDVGKNVYNYALSERKDWLNSRKCLADHCSLVSEYIIPADQPYPNYFVQAKNLTEAKKIYPILKTVNAQVLQQVLKTVDKAFSDMKSKGFGFPRFKKKMRSLVFPALSKNFLGDEYLNFPQLGKIRIRKSREYPSGFEPKQARIIQKASGFYVSVSFQSPELVPDMTVGKTCLGIDAGIESFVATSRGDLIKAPRFLLKVQSKLKLLQRRLKHQVKGSNNLLKLQEKIARLHEKVSNTRRDWHFKLSHYLCDFADNIFVEDINFVSWSRGIVRKQSLDSGIGSFINEILPFVAWKRGKYYLKVDKNGTSQECPNCGAITGKKSLSERVHRCNSCGHIEPRDTASAKVIKNRGKNAVGLTVLENPCGGGLAGVVQLNLFDLVKSL
;
A
#
# COMPACT_ATOMS: atom_id res chain seq x y z
N MET A 1 1.93 20.43 3.71
CA MET A 1 3.12 19.80 3.11
C MET A 1 2.74 18.56 2.33
N ILE A 2 2.95 18.60 1.03
CA ILE A 2 2.61 17.51 0.10
C ILE A 2 3.87 16.70 -0.16
N THR A 3 3.75 15.36 -0.17
CA THR A 3 4.85 14.49 -0.61
C THR A 3 4.45 13.68 -1.83
N LEU A 4 5.21 13.81 -2.92
CA LEU A 4 5.09 13.01 -4.13
C LEU A 4 6.29 12.09 -4.25
N THR A 5 6.08 10.82 -4.59
CA THR A 5 7.19 9.89 -4.84
C THR A 5 7.23 9.49 -6.31
N TYR A 6 8.28 9.90 -7.03
CA TYR A 6 8.46 9.54 -8.44
C TYR A 6 9.52 8.44 -8.55
N GLN A 7 9.26 7.45 -9.42
CA GLN A 7 10.19 6.34 -9.64
C GLN A 7 10.79 6.42 -11.05
N TYR A 8 12.11 6.37 -11.11
CA TYR A 8 12.91 6.36 -12.35
C TYR A 8 13.74 5.09 -12.44
N LYS A 9 14.00 4.63 -13.67
CA LYS A 9 14.95 3.53 -13.92
C LYS A 9 16.36 4.10 -13.96
N LEU A 10 17.29 3.50 -13.23
CA LEU A 10 18.71 3.87 -13.27
C LEU A 10 19.41 3.13 -14.41
N LYS A 11 20.24 3.84 -15.17
CA LYS A 11 21.19 3.30 -16.14
C LYS A 11 22.55 3.24 -15.46
N VAL A 12 22.80 2.14 -14.73
CA VAL A 12 24.06 1.94 -14.00
C VAL A 12 25.11 1.30 -14.91
N ASN A 13 26.36 1.72 -14.77
CA ASN A 13 27.50 0.99 -15.35
C ASN A 13 27.95 -0.17 -14.42
N ARG A 14 28.87 -1.01 -14.87
CA ARG A 14 29.35 -2.18 -14.10
C ARG A 14 29.99 -1.80 -12.76
N GLN A 15 30.68 -0.66 -12.69
CA GLN A 15 31.31 -0.19 -11.47
C GLN A 15 30.26 0.27 -10.45
N GLN A 16 29.32 1.12 -10.87
CA GLN A 16 28.20 1.59 -10.05
C GLN A 16 27.32 0.43 -9.57
N GLU A 17 27.11 -0.59 -10.39
CA GLU A 17 26.40 -1.81 -9.96
C GLU A 17 27.14 -2.53 -8.83
N ARG A 18 28.46 -2.70 -8.94
CA ARG A 18 29.29 -3.30 -7.88
C ARG A 18 29.23 -2.48 -6.60
N GLU A 19 29.33 -1.15 -6.70
CA GLU A 19 29.24 -0.25 -5.55
C GLU A 19 27.88 -0.30 -4.87
N ILE A 20 26.78 -0.29 -5.63
CA ILE A 20 25.42 -0.43 -5.07
C ILE A 20 25.26 -1.79 -4.37
N VAL A 21 25.73 -2.87 -4.98
CA VAL A 21 25.67 -4.22 -4.39
C VAL A 21 26.52 -4.29 -3.13
N HIS A 22 27.70 -3.67 -3.12
CA HIS A 22 28.56 -3.55 -1.94
C HIS A 22 27.85 -2.81 -0.80
N ILE A 23 27.25 -1.64 -1.06
CA ILE A 23 26.48 -0.89 -0.06
C ILE A 23 25.33 -1.74 0.51
N LEU A 24 24.62 -2.49 -0.34
CA LEU A 24 23.54 -3.38 0.10
C LEU A 24 24.05 -4.52 1.00
N ASP A 25 25.23 -5.07 0.71
CA ASP A 25 25.81 -6.14 1.51
C ASP A 25 26.30 -5.65 2.88
N VAL A 26 27.04 -4.52 2.91
CA VAL A 26 27.44 -3.87 4.16
C VAL A 26 26.21 -3.50 4.99
N GLY A 27 25.18 -2.92 4.36
CA GLY A 27 23.91 -2.62 5.03
C GLY A 27 23.21 -3.87 5.58
N LYS A 28 23.26 -5.00 4.87
CA LYS A 28 22.71 -6.28 5.37
C LYS A 28 23.45 -6.74 6.63
N ASN A 29 24.78 -6.62 6.65
CA ASN A 29 25.59 -6.99 7.81
C ASN A 29 25.30 -6.09 9.02
N VAL A 30 25.22 -4.78 8.82
CA VAL A 30 24.83 -3.82 9.87
C VAL A 30 23.41 -4.10 10.39
N TYR A 31 22.44 -4.37 9.51
CA TYR A 31 21.08 -4.74 9.92
C TYR A 31 21.08 -6.01 10.79
N ASN A 32 21.78 -7.05 10.34
CA ASN A 32 21.79 -8.34 11.02
C ASN A 32 22.50 -8.27 12.37
N TYR A 33 23.61 -7.53 12.47
CA TYR A 33 24.32 -7.29 13.71
C TYR A 33 23.46 -6.51 14.72
N ALA A 34 22.85 -5.40 14.28
CA ALA A 34 21.95 -4.63 15.15
C ALA A 34 20.72 -5.44 15.59
N LEU A 35 20.25 -6.36 14.75
CA LEU A 35 19.18 -7.28 15.10
C LEU A 35 19.64 -8.38 16.07
N SER A 36 20.86 -8.92 15.92
CA SER A 36 21.39 -9.91 16.86
C SER A 36 21.57 -9.31 18.23
N GLU A 37 22.20 -8.13 18.33
CA GLU A 37 22.40 -7.43 19.61
C GLU A 37 21.08 -7.21 20.37
N ARG A 38 20.00 -6.79 19.68
CA ARG A 38 18.67 -6.66 20.30
C ARG A 38 18.07 -8.00 20.71
N LYS A 39 18.31 -9.07 19.95
CA LYS A 39 17.84 -10.42 20.29
C LYS A 39 18.58 -10.97 21.48
N ASP A 40 19.90 -10.80 21.53
CA ASP A 40 20.75 -11.26 22.61
C ASP A 40 20.40 -10.52 23.90
N TRP A 41 20.20 -9.20 23.84
CA TRP A 41 19.71 -8.41 24.98
C TRP A 41 18.35 -8.89 25.50
N LEU A 42 17.42 -9.23 24.60
CA LEU A 42 16.11 -9.73 24.99
C LEU A 42 16.19 -11.14 25.56
N ASN A 43 17.03 -12.01 24.99
CA ASN A 43 17.18 -13.37 25.46
C ASN A 43 17.94 -13.45 26.79
N SER A 44 18.89 -12.54 27.05
CA SER A 44 19.57 -12.46 28.35
C SER A 44 18.65 -12.06 29.50
N ARG A 45 17.46 -11.54 29.20
CA ARG A 45 16.43 -11.13 30.17
C ARG A 45 15.22 -12.06 30.17
N LYS A 46 15.26 -13.12 29.37
CA LYS A 46 14.26 -14.19 29.39
C LYS A 46 14.77 -15.28 30.32
N CYS A 47 14.15 -15.40 31.48
CA CYS A 47 14.19 -16.59 32.31
C CYS A 47 12.80 -17.21 32.37
N LEU A 48 12.73 -18.50 32.73
CA LEU A 48 11.48 -19.06 33.22
C LEU A 48 11.19 -18.43 34.58
N ALA A 49 9.90 -18.29 34.92
CA ALA A 49 9.50 -17.56 36.13
C ALA A 49 10.05 -18.19 37.42
N ASP A 50 10.39 -19.47 37.37
CA ASP A 50 10.73 -20.34 38.49
C ASP A 50 12.22 -20.74 38.54
N HIS A 51 12.99 -20.61 37.44
CA HIS A 51 14.42 -20.94 37.45
C HIS A 51 15.22 -20.30 36.30
N CYS A 52 16.54 -20.15 36.51
CA CYS A 52 17.51 -19.77 35.48
C CYS A 52 18.09 -21.01 34.78
N SER A 53 18.56 -20.84 33.53
CA SER A 53 19.20 -21.93 32.79
C SER A 53 20.62 -22.17 33.27
N LEU A 54 20.93 -23.39 33.72
CA LEU A 54 22.29 -23.80 34.11
C LEU A 54 23.18 -24.20 32.92
N VAL A 55 22.63 -24.27 31.70
CA VAL A 55 23.31 -24.80 30.51
C VAL A 55 23.92 -23.69 29.65
N SER A 56 23.28 -22.53 29.60
CA SER A 56 23.74 -21.39 28.81
C SER A 56 23.23 -20.08 29.35
N GLU A 57 24.14 -19.12 29.55
CA GLU A 57 23.79 -17.75 29.93
C GLU A 57 24.45 -16.75 28.98
N TYR A 58 23.76 -15.63 28.76
CA TYR A 58 24.32 -14.51 28.00
C TYR A 58 25.17 -13.67 28.94
N ILE A 59 26.43 -13.44 28.57
CA ILE A 59 27.33 -12.54 29.32
C ILE A 59 26.99 -11.09 28.95
N ILE A 60 25.84 -10.59 29.44
CA ILE A 60 25.39 -9.20 29.28
C ILE A 60 25.10 -8.65 30.67
N PRO A 61 25.73 -7.53 31.09
CA PRO A 61 25.45 -6.90 32.39
C PRO A 61 23.96 -6.60 32.58
N ALA A 62 23.47 -6.76 33.81
CA ALA A 62 22.04 -6.56 34.13
C ALA A 62 21.60 -5.11 33.88
N ASP A 63 22.49 -4.16 34.20
CA ASP A 63 22.35 -2.71 34.01
C ASP A 63 22.50 -2.26 32.54
N GLN A 64 22.88 -3.16 31.64
CA GLN A 64 23.06 -2.83 30.23
C GLN A 64 21.74 -2.29 29.63
N PRO A 65 21.71 -1.05 29.12
CA PRO A 65 20.49 -0.46 28.56
C PRO A 65 20.05 -1.18 27.28
N TYR A 66 18.75 -1.11 26.96
CA TYR A 66 18.24 -1.65 25.70
C TYR A 66 18.98 -1.04 24.50
N PRO A 67 19.51 -1.84 23.56
CA PRO A 67 20.24 -1.37 22.38
C PRO A 67 19.26 -0.75 21.36
N ASN A 68 18.71 0.41 21.74
CA ASN A 68 17.84 1.22 20.90
C ASN A 68 18.63 1.87 19.76
N TYR A 69 17.93 2.58 18.87
CA TYR A 69 18.56 3.24 17.73
C TYR A 69 19.73 4.16 18.13
N PHE A 70 19.59 4.94 19.19
CA PHE A 70 20.60 5.92 19.59
C PHE A 70 21.89 5.25 20.07
N VAL A 71 21.77 4.21 20.90
CA VAL A 71 22.92 3.39 21.35
C VAL A 71 23.61 2.76 20.15
N GLN A 72 22.86 2.12 19.25
CA GLN A 72 23.40 1.46 18.07
C GLN A 72 24.05 2.44 17.08
N ALA A 73 23.50 3.65 16.93
CA ALA A 73 24.08 4.69 16.08
C ALA A 73 25.39 5.26 16.67
N LYS A 74 25.49 5.39 18.00
CA LYS A 74 26.74 5.74 18.68
C LYS A 74 27.77 4.64 18.49
N ASN A 75 27.42 3.38 18.74
CA ASN A 75 28.30 2.22 18.56
C ASN A 75 28.77 2.07 17.11
N LEU A 76 27.90 2.36 16.13
CA LEU A 76 28.28 2.37 14.71
C LEU A 76 29.40 3.39 14.42
N THR A 77 29.39 4.55 15.09
CA THR A 77 30.41 5.59 14.91
C THR A 77 31.77 5.10 15.41
N GLU A 78 31.81 4.42 16.56
CA GLU A 78 33.02 3.80 17.09
C GLU A 78 33.47 2.60 16.24
N ALA A 79 32.54 1.73 15.84
CA ALA A 79 32.82 0.58 14.98
C ALA A 79 33.42 1.01 13.63
N LYS A 80 33.05 2.19 13.10
CA LYS A 80 33.68 2.74 11.89
C LYS A 80 35.15 3.05 12.06
N LYS A 81 35.65 3.31 13.27
CA LYS A 81 37.09 3.52 13.54
C LYS A 81 37.86 2.20 13.41
N ILE A 82 37.25 1.12 13.88
CA ILE A 82 37.84 -0.23 13.95
C ILE A 82 37.72 -1.00 12.63
N TYR A 83 36.56 -0.91 11.96
CA TYR A 83 36.25 -1.69 10.76
C TYR A 83 36.25 -0.81 9.49
N PRO A 84 37.30 -0.85 8.66
CA PRO A 84 37.42 0.00 7.46
C PRO A 84 36.27 -0.19 6.47
N ILE A 85 35.68 -1.40 6.39
CA ILE A 85 34.55 -1.69 5.51
C ILE A 85 33.36 -0.76 5.77
N LEU A 86 33.13 -0.32 7.02
CA LEU A 86 32.02 0.59 7.34
C LEU A 86 32.28 2.04 6.90
N LYS A 87 33.55 2.41 6.65
CA LYS A 87 33.92 3.72 6.06
C LYS A 87 33.61 3.80 4.57
N THR A 88 33.56 2.65 3.88
CA THR A 88 33.24 2.58 2.44
C THR A 88 31.80 3.00 2.12
N VAL A 89 30.90 3.05 3.12
CA VAL A 89 29.49 3.40 2.94
C VAL A 89 29.15 4.70 3.67
N ASN A 90 28.32 5.52 3.04
CA ASN A 90 27.80 6.76 3.59
C ASN A 90 27.14 6.52 4.96
N ALA A 91 27.53 7.31 5.96
CA ALA A 91 27.06 7.14 7.34
C ALA A 91 25.54 7.25 7.47
N GLN A 92 24.91 8.17 6.73
CA GLN A 92 23.46 8.36 6.77
C GLN A 92 22.70 7.15 6.22
N VAL A 93 23.25 6.46 5.22
CA VAL A 93 22.68 5.22 4.68
C VAL A 93 22.71 4.13 5.75
N LEU A 94 23.83 3.97 6.45
CA LEU A 94 23.96 2.99 7.54
C LEU A 94 23.04 3.32 8.73
N GLN A 95 22.91 4.59 9.10
CA GLN A 95 21.95 5.02 10.12
C GLN A 95 20.50 4.71 9.71
N GLN A 96 20.16 4.87 8.43
CA GLN A 96 18.84 4.52 7.93
C GLN A 96 18.57 3.00 7.95
N VAL A 97 19.61 2.17 7.87
CA VAL A 97 19.51 0.73 8.13
C VAL A 97 19.14 0.46 9.58
N LEU A 98 19.80 1.12 10.55
CA LEU A 98 19.45 0.98 11.97
C LEU A 98 18.01 1.44 12.26
N LYS A 99 17.56 2.55 11.66
CA LYS A 99 16.15 2.99 11.72
C LYS A 99 15.17 1.94 11.17
N THR A 100 15.61 1.12 10.20
CA THR A 100 14.79 0.03 9.66
C THR A 100 14.65 -1.12 10.66
N VAL A 101 15.69 -1.44 11.42
CA VAL A 101 15.61 -2.40 12.55
C VAL A 101 14.64 -1.85 13.60
N ASP A 102 14.80 -0.59 13.96
CA ASP A 102 13.97 0.05 14.98
C ASP A 102 12.48 0.06 14.61
N LYS A 103 12.17 0.46 13.38
CA LYS A 103 10.82 0.37 12.83
C LYS A 103 10.26 -1.06 12.85
N ALA A 104 11.09 -2.08 12.58
CA ALA A 104 10.63 -3.47 12.61
C ALA A 104 10.19 -3.90 14.02
N PHE A 105 10.88 -3.46 15.07
CA PHE A 105 10.47 -3.69 16.46
C PHE A 105 9.24 -2.86 16.86
N SER A 106 9.15 -1.62 16.38
CA SER A 106 7.95 -0.79 16.59
C SER A 106 6.71 -1.40 15.94
N ASP A 107 6.82 -1.86 14.68
CA ASP A 107 5.73 -2.54 13.96
C ASP A 107 5.38 -3.90 14.61
N MET A 108 6.35 -4.62 15.18
CA MET A 108 6.10 -5.84 15.96
C MET A 108 5.15 -5.57 17.14
N LYS A 109 5.43 -4.52 17.93
CA LYS A 109 4.63 -4.14 19.10
C LYS A 109 3.29 -3.52 18.73
N SER A 110 3.30 -2.53 17.84
CA SER A 110 2.11 -1.72 17.50
C SER A 110 1.12 -2.44 16.57
N LYS A 111 1.60 -3.32 15.68
CA LYS A 111 0.77 -4.00 14.67
C LYS A 111 0.63 -5.50 14.90
N GLY A 112 1.15 -6.02 16.01
CA GLY A 112 1.16 -7.45 16.31
C GLY A 112 1.90 -8.28 15.26
N PHE A 113 2.91 -7.71 14.60
CA PHE A 113 3.75 -8.47 13.67
C PHE A 113 4.68 -9.40 14.45
N GLY A 114 5.09 -10.51 13.81
CA GLY A 114 6.06 -11.42 14.39
C GLY A 114 7.46 -10.79 14.53
N PHE A 115 8.31 -11.45 15.32
CA PHE A 115 9.66 -10.97 15.61
C PHE A 115 10.50 -10.71 14.33
N PRO A 116 11.28 -9.62 14.25
CA PRO A 116 12.09 -9.34 13.07
C PRO A 116 13.08 -10.46 12.73
N ARG A 117 13.22 -10.73 11.43
CA ARG A 117 14.07 -11.81 10.90
C ARG A 117 15.36 -11.26 10.30
N PHE A 118 16.43 -12.05 10.41
CA PHE A 118 17.70 -11.77 9.73
C PHE A 118 17.50 -11.70 8.22
N LYS A 119 18.13 -10.72 7.59
CA LYS A 119 18.08 -10.52 6.14
C LYS A 119 19.14 -11.39 5.47
N LYS A 120 18.69 -12.27 4.56
CA LYS A 120 19.57 -12.99 3.64
C LYS A 120 20.13 -12.07 2.54
N LYS A 121 19.33 -11.07 2.12
CA LYS A 121 19.69 -10.08 1.10
C LYS A 121 18.94 -8.78 1.34
N MET A 122 19.61 -7.65 1.15
CA MET A 122 18.97 -6.33 1.04
C MET A 122 18.73 -5.99 -0.44
N ARG A 123 17.59 -5.35 -0.71
CA ARG A 123 17.18 -4.95 -2.07
C ARG A 123 16.99 -3.45 -2.23
N SER A 124 17.16 -2.69 -1.17
CA SER A 124 16.99 -1.25 -1.21
C SER A 124 17.88 -0.57 -0.20
N LEU A 125 18.35 0.60 -0.57
CA LEU A 125 19.09 1.53 0.28
C LEU A 125 18.45 2.91 0.15
N VAL A 126 18.59 3.73 1.18
CA VAL A 126 17.92 5.02 1.28
C VAL A 126 18.95 6.08 1.62
N PHE A 127 18.99 7.13 0.81
CA PHE A 127 19.68 8.38 1.09
C PHE A 127 18.67 9.34 1.73
N PRO A 128 18.73 9.55 3.06
CA PRO A 128 17.73 10.33 3.77
C PRO A 128 17.86 11.84 3.57
N ALA A 129 19.04 12.30 3.14
CA ALA A 129 19.29 13.67 2.75
C ALA A 129 19.98 13.68 1.37
N LEU A 130 19.67 14.70 0.59
CA LEU A 130 20.15 14.86 -0.79
C LEU A 130 20.88 16.20 -0.91
N SER A 131 21.88 16.26 -1.78
CA SER A 131 22.62 17.49 -2.05
C SER A 131 21.77 18.45 -2.89
N LYS A 132 22.09 19.76 -2.86
CA LYS A 132 21.41 20.76 -3.71
C LYS A 132 21.52 20.40 -5.20
N ASN A 133 22.65 19.81 -5.61
CA ASN A 133 22.93 19.39 -6.98
C ASN A 133 22.50 17.93 -7.25
N PHE A 134 21.55 17.39 -6.48
CA PHE A 134 21.09 16.01 -6.63
C PHE A 134 20.36 15.79 -7.97
N LEU A 135 19.51 16.74 -8.37
CA LEU A 135 18.76 16.68 -9.63
C LEU A 135 19.62 17.23 -10.76
N GLY A 136 19.90 16.40 -11.77
CA GLY A 136 20.32 16.83 -13.09
C GLY A 136 19.24 16.48 -14.12
N ASP A 137 19.39 16.92 -15.36
CA ASP A 137 18.37 16.68 -16.38
C ASP A 137 18.25 15.18 -16.74
N GLU A 138 19.37 14.56 -17.14
CA GLU A 138 19.43 13.12 -17.47
C GLU A 138 20.06 12.24 -16.39
N TYR A 139 20.51 12.81 -15.27
CA TYR A 139 21.23 12.09 -14.23
C TYR A 139 20.84 12.54 -12.84
N LEU A 140 21.08 11.69 -11.85
CA LEU A 140 20.99 12.03 -10.44
C LEU A 140 22.36 11.88 -9.79
N ASN A 141 22.73 12.84 -8.95
CA ASN A 141 24.02 12.87 -8.28
C ASN A 141 23.91 12.33 -6.86
N PHE A 142 24.39 11.11 -6.64
CA PHE A 142 24.33 10.44 -5.34
C PHE A 142 25.64 10.62 -4.56
N PRO A 143 25.57 10.73 -3.23
CA PRO A 143 26.76 10.63 -2.39
C PRO A 143 27.49 9.31 -2.65
N GLN A 144 28.81 9.37 -2.88
CA GLN A 144 29.72 8.25 -3.17
C GLN A 144 29.52 7.53 -4.51
N LEU A 145 28.30 7.42 -5.04
CA LEU A 145 28.03 6.75 -6.33
C LEU A 145 28.17 7.69 -7.54
N GLY A 146 28.30 9.00 -7.29
CA GLY A 146 28.42 10.03 -8.31
C GLY A 146 27.18 10.18 -9.18
N LYS A 147 27.39 10.63 -10.43
CA LYS A 147 26.32 10.84 -11.41
C LYS A 147 25.85 9.51 -11.99
N ILE A 148 24.59 9.16 -11.79
CA ILE A 148 23.94 7.99 -12.39
C ILE A 148 22.88 8.46 -13.37
N ARG A 149 22.99 8.04 -14.63
CA ARG A 149 21.99 8.37 -15.66
C ARG A 149 20.64 7.74 -15.31
N ILE A 150 19.56 8.44 -15.61
CA ILE A 150 18.20 7.94 -15.43
C ILE A 150 17.50 7.78 -16.78
N ARG A 151 16.52 6.88 -16.84
CA ARG A 151 15.47 6.95 -17.85
C ARG A 151 14.42 7.92 -17.33
N LYS A 152 14.52 9.18 -17.74
CA LYS A 152 13.54 10.22 -17.40
C LYS A 152 12.21 9.88 -18.07
N SER A 153 11.31 9.28 -17.30
CA SER A 153 9.99 8.83 -17.76
C SER A 153 8.90 9.87 -17.51
N ARG A 154 9.24 10.94 -16.79
CA ARG A 154 8.39 12.08 -16.44
C ARG A 154 9.30 13.22 -15.97
N GLU A 155 8.81 14.44 -16.11
CA GLU A 155 9.47 15.62 -15.56
C GLU A 155 9.41 15.65 -14.03
N TYR A 156 10.34 16.40 -13.43
CA TYR A 156 10.30 16.65 -12.00
C TYR A 156 9.10 17.55 -11.66
N PRO A 157 8.44 17.32 -10.51
CA PRO A 157 7.30 18.14 -10.14
C PRO A 157 7.77 19.56 -9.82
N SER A 158 7.23 20.56 -10.52
CA SER A 158 7.53 21.98 -10.30
C SER A 158 7.06 22.42 -8.91
N GLY A 159 7.84 23.24 -8.20
CA GLY A 159 7.52 23.70 -6.85
C GLY A 159 7.83 22.69 -5.73
N PHE A 160 8.47 21.56 -6.05
CA PHE A 160 8.85 20.55 -5.04
C PHE A 160 10.37 20.38 -4.94
N GLU A 161 10.83 20.19 -3.71
CA GLU A 161 12.23 19.89 -3.42
C GLU A 161 12.45 18.39 -3.20
N PRO A 162 13.55 17.81 -3.69
CA PRO A 162 13.92 16.42 -3.42
C PRO A 162 14.39 16.29 -1.96
N LYS A 163 13.74 15.42 -1.17
CA LYS A 163 14.10 15.20 0.24
C LYS A 163 14.83 13.89 0.48
N GLN A 164 14.37 12.82 -0.16
CA GLN A 164 14.89 11.48 0.04
C GLN A 164 14.95 10.72 -1.27
N ALA A 165 15.99 9.91 -1.46
CA ALA A 165 16.10 9.00 -2.59
C ALA A 165 16.31 7.56 -2.11
N ARG A 166 15.50 6.64 -2.62
CA ARG A 166 15.63 5.20 -2.35
C ARG A 166 16.02 4.47 -3.62
N ILE A 167 17.22 3.89 -3.64
CA ILE A 167 17.60 2.96 -4.71
C ILE A 167 17.01 1.58 -4.39
N ILE A 168 16.40 0.93 -5.38
CA ILE A 168 15.71 -0.36 -5.28
C ILE A 168 16.25 -1.26 -6.39
N GLN A 169 16.75 -2.44 -6.00
CA GLN A 169 17.12 -3.51 -6.90
C GLN A 169 15.89 -4.37 -7.22
N LYS A 170 15.44 -4.31 -8.47
CA LYS A 170 14.41 -5.20 -9.04
C LYS A 170 15.07 -6.23 -9.97
N ALA A 171 14.30 -7.17 -10.50
CA ALA A 171 14.82 -8.20 -11.40
C ALA A 171 15.21 -7.63 -12.78
N SER A 172 14.59 -6.52 -13.19
CA SER A 172 14.88 -5.81 -14.44
C SER A 172 15.98 -4.73 -14.33
N GLY A 173 16.63 -4.63 -13.16
CA GLY A 173 17.70 -3.68 -12.86
C GLY A 173 17.39 -2.77 -11.67
N PHE A 174 18.10 -1.65 -11.60
CA PHE A 174 18.01 -0.69 -10.52
C PHE A 174 17.02 0.44 -10.83
N TYR A 175 16.30 0.87 -9.80
CA TYR A 175 15.35 1.97 -9.84
C TYR A 175 15.63 2.90 -8.68
N VAL A 176 15.30 4.18 -8.82
CA VAL A 176 15.29 5.15 -7.73
C VAL A 176 13.87 5.65 -7.52
N SER A 177 13.41 5.65 -6.28
CA SER A 177 12.22 6.36 -5.84
C SER A 177 12.66 7.64 -5.14
N VAL A 178 12.36 8.79 -5.73
CA VAL A 178 12.68 10.11 -5.17
C VAL A 178 11.42 10.69 -4.56
N SER A 179 11.50 11.05 -3.29
CA SER A 179 10.44 11.75 -2.55
C SER A 179 10.66 13.26 -2.69
N PHE A 180 9.68 13.90 -3.31
CA PHE A 180 9.58 15.33 -3.53
C PHE A 180 8.61 15.92 -2.52
N GLN A 181 8.98 17.02 -1.87
CA GLN A 181 8.14 17.68 -0.87
C GLN A 181 7.90 19.14 -1.28
N SER A 182 6.65 19.58 -1.22
CA SER A 182 6.26 20.99 -1.38
C SER A 182 5.78 21.53 -0.02
N PRO A 183 6.17 22.76 0.35
CA PRO A 183 5.67 23.43 1.54
C PRO A 183 4.18 23.75 1.44
N GLU A 184 3.63 23.82 0.23
CA GLU A 184 2.23 24.16 -0.03
C GLU A 184 1.26 23.21 0.71
N LEU A 185 0.13 23.79 1.10
CA LEU A 185 -1.02 23.10 1.64
C LEU A 185 -2.01 22.90 0.50
N VAL A 186 -2.43 21.67 0.25
CA VAL A 186 -3.58 21.43 -0.63
C VAL A 186 -4.82 21.71 0.19
N PRO A 187 -5.76 22.53 -0.29
CA PRO A 187 -7.06 22.64 0.35
C PRO A 187 -7.73 21.28 0.43
N ASP A 188 -8.59 21.08 1.43
CA ASP A 188 -9.38 19.86 1.50
C ASP A 188 -10.19 19.69 0.22
N MET A 189 -10.27 18.44 -0.25
CA MET A 189 -10.98 18.12 -1.46
C MET A 189 -12.46 18.49 -1.28
N THR A 190 -12.96 19.40 -2.12
CA THR A 190 -14.36 19.80 -2.08
C THR A 190 -15.25 18.71 -2.65
N VAL A 191 -16.37 18.47 -1.99
CA VAL A 191 -17.41 17.57 -2.48
C VAL A 191 -18.01 18.17 -3.75
N GLY A 192 -17.98 17.42 -4.85
CA GLY A 192 -18.56 17.85 -6.12
C GLY A 192 -20.03 17.46 -6.26
N LYS A 193 -20.59 17.60 -7.46
CA LYS A 193 -22.03 17.34 -7.71
C LYS A 193 -22.32 15.88 -8.06
N THR A 194 -21.45 15.27 -8.86
CA THR A 194 -21.68 13.93 -9.39
C THR A 194 -21.08 12.86 -8.49
N CYS A 195 -21.82 11.77 -8.26
CA CYS A 195 -21.44 10.71 -7.32
C CYS A 195 -21.42 9.33 -7.97
N LEU A 196 -20.36 8.57 -7.71
CA LEU A 196 -20.18 7.19 -8.13
C LEU A 196 -19.94 6.29 -6.92
N GLY A 197 -20.83 5.30 -6.72
CA GLY A 197 -20.57 4.23 -5.77
C GLY A 197 -19.88 3.06 -6.46
N ILE A 198 -18.92 2.45 -5.78
CA ILE A 198 -18.13 1.33 -6.27
C ILE A 198 -18.19 0.20 -5.24
N ASP A 199 -18.74 -0.94 -5.67
CA ASP A 199 -18.61 -2.22 -4.98
C ASP A 199 -17.38 -2.96 -5.50
N ALA A 200 -16.52 -3.42 -4.59
CA ALA A 200 -15.21 -3.97 -4.89
C ALA A 200 -15.18 -5.47 -4.56
N GLY A 201 -15.24 -6.31 -5.59
CA GLY A 201 -15.42 -7.76 -5.46
C GLY A 201 -14.30 -8.61 -6.06
N ILE A 202 -14.50 -9.92 -6.00
CA ILE A 202 -13.52 -10.92 -6.52
C ILE A 202 -13.87 -11.36 -7.94
N GLU A 203 -15.15 -11.48 -8.24
CA GLU A 203 -15.64 -11.86 -9.56
C GLU A 203 -15.70 -10.65 -10.50
N SER A 204 -16.49 -9.65 -10.11
CA SER A 204 -16.40 -8.28 -10.58
C SER A 204 -15.37 -7.56 -9.72
N PHE A 205 -14.27 -7.11 -10.33
CA PHE A 205 -13.25 -6.34 -9.61
C PHE A 205 -13.82 -5.02 -9.09
N VAL A 206 -14.64 -4.37 -9.93
CA VAL A 206 -15.40 -3.17 -9.63
C VAL A 206 -16.77 -3.32 -10.27
N ALA A 207 -17.82 -3.15 -9.48
CA ALA A 207 -19.17 -2.87 -9.94
C ALA A 207 -19.51 -1.43 -9.60
N THR A 208 -20.06 -0.68 -10.55
CA THR A 208 -20.41 0.74 -10.34
C THR A 208 -21.90 0.94 -10.16
N SER A 209 -22.29 2.01 -9.47
CA SER A 209 -23.70 2.40 -9.33
C SER A 209 -24.39 2.75 -10.67
N ARG A 210 -23.62 2.89 -11.76
CA ARG A 210 -24.12 3.11 -13.13
C ARG A 210 -24.43 1.81 -13.87
N GLY A 211 -24.01 0.66 -13.35
CA GLY A 211 -24.21 -0.65 -13.99
C GLY A 211 -22.97 -1.26 -14.63
N ASP A 212 -21.81 -0.57 -14.63
CA ASP A 212 -20.58 -1.16 -15.16
C ASP A 212 -20.11 -2.31 -14.27
N LEU A 213 -19.94 -3.51 -14.84
CA LEU A 213 -19.41 -4.71 -14.18
C LEU A 213 -18.03 -5.06 -14.76
N ILE A 214 -16.97 -4.57 -14.13
CA ILE A 214 -15.60 -4.70 -14.60
C ILE A 214 -14.97 -5.97 -14.00
N LYS A 215 -14.72 -6.98 -14.83
CA LYS A 215 -14.14 -8.26 -14.40
C LYS A 215 -12.68 -8.12 -13.95
N ALA A 216 -12.30 -8.89 -12.95
CA ALA A 216 -10.91 -8.96 -12.50
C ALA A 216 -9.99 -9.60 -13.56
N PRO A 217 -8.94 -8.91 -14.02
CA PRO A 217 -7.99 -9.50 -14.95
C PRO A 217 -7.18 -10.58 -14.24
N ARG A 218 -7.17 -11.78 -14.82
CA ARG A 218 -6.47 -12.95 -14.26
C ARG A 218 -5.02 -13.01 -14.75
N PHE A 219 -4.22 -12.01 -14.39
CA PHE A 219 -2.84 -11.86 -14.88
C PHE A 219 -1.92 -13.03 -14.47
N LEU A 220 -2.01 -13.50 -13.22
CA LEU A 220 -1.19 -14.63 -12.77
C LEU A 220 -1.56 -15.92 -13.49
N LEU A 221 -2.85 -16.17 -13.75
CA LEU A 221 -3.28 -17.39 -14.45
C LEU A 221 -2.63 -17.50 -15.84
N LYS A 222 -2.53 -16.39 -16.58
CA LYS A 222 -1.90 -16.36 -17.91
C LYS A 222 -0.41 -16.77 -17.87
N VAL A 223 0.28 -16.56 -16.76
CA VAL A 223 1.71 -16.92 -16.61
C VAL A 223 1.95 -18.12 -15.68
N GLN A 224 0.90 -18.69 -15.10
CA GLN A 224 1.00 -19.67 -14.03
C GLN A 224 1.68 -20.97 -14.49
N SER A 225 1.33 -21.45 -15.69
CA SER A 225 1.94 -22.66 -16.28
C SER A 225 3.46 -22.48 -16.43
N LYS A 226 3.88 -21.33 -16.98
CA LYS A 226 5.30 -20.97 -17.14
C LYS A 226 6.01 -20.84 -15.78
N LEU A 227 5.38 -20.20 -14.79
CA LEU A 227 5.94 -20.11 -13.43
C LEU A 227 6.14 -21.50 -12.81
N LYS A 228 5.13 -22.37 -12.88
CA LYS A 228 5.19 -23.74 -12.34
C LYS A 228 6.30 -24.55 -12.99
N LEU A 229 6.46 -24.46 -14.32
CA LEU A 229 7.54 -25.11 -15.05
C LEU A 229 8.92 -24.62 -14.58
N LEU A 230 9.12 -23.31 -14.49
CA LEU A 230 10.39 -22.72 -14.07
C LEU A 230 10.73 -23.08 -12.61
N GLN A 231 9.73 -23.08 -11.72
CA GLN A 231 9.91 -23.48 -10.32
C GLN A 231 10.25 -24.98 -10.20
N ARG A 232 9.61 -25.86 -10.99
CA ARG A 232 9.98 -27.29 -11.05
C ARG A 232 11.43 -27.46 -11.50
N ARG A 233 11.83 -26.78 -12.59
CA ARG A 233 13.23 -26.81 -13.06
C ARG A 233 14.22 -26.32 -12.01
N LEU A 234 13.86 -25.25 -11.29
CA LEU A 234 14.70 -24.67 -10.23
C LEU A 234 14.96 -25.68 -9.10
N LYS A 235 13.96 -26.49 -8.71
CA LYS A 235 14.09 -27.51 -7.66
C LYS A 235 15.17 -28.56 -7.96
N HIS A 236 15.37 -28.89 -9.24
CA HIS A 236 16.34 -29.89 -9.67
C HIS A 236 17.74 -29.32 -9.95
N GLN A 237 17.97 -28.01 -9.73
CA GLN A 237 19.29 -27.43 -9.96
C GLN A 237 20.19 -27.55 -8.73
N VAL A 238 21.48 -27.73 -8.97
CA VAL A 238 22.51 -27.68 -7.93
C VAL A 238 22.54 -26.28 -7.30
N LYS A 239 22.53 -26.23 -5.96
CA LYS A 239 22.60 -24.98 -5.18
C LYS A 239 23.86 -24.20 -5.57
N GLY A 240 23.70 -22.91 -5.84
CA GLY A 240 24.82 -22.02 -6.22
C GLY A 240 25.26 -22.09 -7.69
N SER A 241 24.76 -23.03 -8.48
CA SER A 241 25.12 -23.12 -9.91
C SER A 241 24.67 -21.89 -10.72
N ASN A 242 25.41 -21.58 -11.78
CA ASN A 242 25.05 -20.50 -12.73
C ASN A 242 23.66 -20.72 -13.35
N ASN A 243 23.25 -21.97 -13.57
CA ASN A 243 21.93 -22.31 -14.10
C ASN A 243 20.80 -22.01 -13.10
N LEU A 244 21.04 -22.28 -11.81
CA LEU A 244 20.12 -21.89 -10.75
C LEU A 244 19.93 -20.38 -10.69
N LEU A 245 21.02 -19.60 -10.74
CA LEU A 245 20.96 -18.14 -10.72
C LEU A 245 20.18 -17.59 -11.93
N LYS A 246 20.46 -18.11 -13.14
CA LYS A 246 19.71 -17.77 -14.36
C LYS A 246 18.20 -18.07 -14.23
N LEU A 247 17.82 -19.19 -13.62
CA LEU A 247 16.42 -19.55 -13.41
C LEU A 247 15.75 -18.67 -12.36
N GLN A 248 16.43 -18.35 -11.26
CA GLN A 248 15.92 -17.42 -10.25
C GLN A 248 15.64 -16.04 -10.85
N GLU A 249 16.54 -15.54 -11.69
CA GLU A 249 16.35 -14.29 -12.40
C GLU A 249 15.14 -14.34 -13.34
N LYS A 250 15.01 -15.41 -14.14
CA LYS A 250 13.84 -15.60 -15.03
C LYS A 250 12.52 -15.60 -14.25
N ILE A 251 12.46 -16.29 -13.11
CA ILE A 251 11.28 -16.31 -12.24
C ILE A 251 11.00 -14.91 -11.67
N ALA A 252 12.04 -14.22 -11.19
CA ALA A 252 11.91 -12.88 -10.63
C ALA A 252 11.41 -11.86 -11.67
N ARG A 253 11.93 -11.92 -12.91
CA ARG A 253 11.45 -11.09 -14.03
C ARG A 253 9.99 -11.37 -14.38
N LEU A 254 9.56 -12.63 -14.31
CA LEU A 254 8.17 -12.98 -14.58
C LEU A 254 7.22 -12.44 -13.51
N HIS A 255 7.58 -12.54 -12.22
CA HIS A 255 6.83 -11.91 -11.13
C HIS A 255 6.79 -10.38 -11.26
N GLU A 256 7.92 -9.75 -11.63
CA GLU A 256 7.96 -8.31 -11.86
C GLU A 256 7.03 -7.90 -13.01
N LYS A 257 7.00 -8.66 -14.11
CA LYS A 257 6.08 -8.41 -15.24
C LYS A 257 4.63 -8.44 -14.78
N VAL A 258 4.20 -9.48 -14.04
CA VAL A 258 2.82 -9.58 -13.52
C VAL A 258 2.49 -8.39 -12.62
N SER A 259 3.38 -8.04 -11.70
CA SER A 259 3.19 -6.91 -10.78
C SER A 259 3.03 -5.59 -11.53
N ASN A 260 3.87 -5.35 -12.54
CA ASN A 260 3.83 -4.12 -13.34
C ASN A 260 2.58 -4.06 -14.23
N THR A 261 2.21 -5.17 -14.89
CA THR A 261 0.98 -5.24 -15.71
C THR A 261 -0.27 -4.99 -14.89
N ARG A 262 -0.33 -5.57 -13.68
CA ARG A 262 -1.45 -5.33 -12.76
C ARG A 262 -1.53 -3.87 -12.33
N ARG A 263 -0.40 -3.27 -11.95
CA ARG A 263 -0.33 -1.86 -11.53
C ARG A 263 -0.73 -0.93 -12.68
N ASP A 264 -0.30 -1.20 -13.91
CA ASP A 264 -0.70 -0.44 -15.10
C ASP A 264 -2.23 -0.49 -15.31
N TRP A 265 -2.81 -1.68 -15.25
CA TRP A 265 -4.27 -1.85 -15.35
C TRP A 265 -5.02 -1.12 -14.23
N HIS A 266 -4.53 -1.17 -13.00
CA HIS A 266 -5.10 -0.43 -11.87
C HIS A 266 -5.12 1.08 -12.12
N PHE A 267 -4.03 1.69 -12.59
CA PHE A 267 -4.02 3.12 -12.90
C PHE A 267 -5.01 3.47 -14.01
N LYS A 268 -5.05 2.69 -15.09
CA LYS A 268 -6.00 2.91 -16.19
C LYS A 268 -7.45 2.84 -15.71
N LEU A 269 -7.76 1.85 -14.88
CA LEU A 269 -9.08 1.71 -14.27
C LEU A 269 -9.41 2.88 -13.33
N SER A 270 -8.48 3.31 -12.48
CA SER A 270 -8.71 4.47 -11.61
C SER A 270 -8.95 5.74 -12.40
N HIS A 271 -8.22 5.96 -13.50
CA HIS A 271 -8.48 7.09 -14.39
C HIS A 271 -9.88 7.01 -15.00
N TYR A 272 -10.25 5.87 -15.59
CA TYR A 272 -11.58 5.61 -16.14
C TYR A 272 -12.69 5.93 -15.11
N LEU A 273 -12.58 5.43 -13.88
CA LEU A 273 -13.59 5.68 -12.85
C LEU A 273 -13.69 7.16 -12.45
N CYS A 274 -12.56 7.88 -12.41
CA CYS A 274 -12.52 9.31 -12.12
C CYS A 274 -13.06 10.19 -13.27
N ASP A 275 -13.31 9.63 -14.47
CA ASP A 275 -13.91 10.38 -15.58
C ASP A 275 -15.41 10.59 -15.38
N PHE A 276 -16.07 9.75 -14.57
CA PHE A 276 -17.54 9.74 -14.47
C PHE A 276 -18.14 10.49 -13.29
N ALA A 277 -17.34 10.82 -12.28
CA ALA A 277 -17.86 11.47 -11.09
C ALA A 277 -16.83 12.35 -10.40
N ASP A 278 -17.35 13.31 -9.64
CA ASP A 278 -16.59 14.19 -8.76
C ASP A 278 -16.32 13.52 -7.41
N ASN A 279 -17.29 12.74 -6.93
CA ASN A 279 -17.22 12.01 -5.67
C ASN A 279 -17.23 10.51 -5.93
N ILE A 280 -16.23 9.81 -5.38
CA ILE A 280 -16.06 8.37 -5.47
C ILE A 280 -16.24 7.76 -4.08
N PHE A 281 -17.21 6.86 -3.95
CA PHE A 281 -17.53 6.18 -2.71
C PHE A 281 -17.24 4.69 -2.83
N VAL A 282 -16.58 4.12 -1.82
CA VAL A 282 -16.28 2.68 -1.73
C VAL A 282 -16.60 2.15 -0.34
N GLU A 283 -16.70 0.84 -0.18
CA GLU A 283 -16.81 0.23 1.15
C GLU A 283 -15.50 0.28 1.95
N ASP A 284 -15.59 0.46 3.27
CA ASP A 284 -14.45 0.25 4.18
C ASP A 284 -14.22 -1.24 4.49
N ILE A 285 -13.81 -1.99 3.46
CA ILE A 285 -13.46 -3.41 3.59
C ILE A 285 -12.04 -3.56 4.14
N ASN A 286 -11.89 -4.46 5.11
CA ASN A 286 -10.58 -4.92 5.54
C ASN A 286 -10.08 -6.03 4.61
N PHE A 287 -9.40 -5.65 3.53
CA PHE A 287 -8.84 -6.60 2.55
C PHE A 287 -7.72 -7.51 3.12
N VAL A 288 -7.20 -7.23 4.33
CA VAL A 288 -6.20 -8.13 4.97
C VAL A 288 -6.83 -9.48 5.31
N SER A 289 -8.09 -9.51 5.75
CA SER A 289 -8.78 -10.78 6.04
C SER A 289 -8.94 -11.62 4.77
N TRP A 290 -9.22 -10.98 3.62
CA TRP A 290 -9.33 -11.66 2.32
C TRP A 290 -8.01 -12.31 1.89
N SER A 291 -6.87 -11.72 2.27
CA SER A 291 -5.54 -12.28 2.02
C SER A 291 -5.21 -13.53 2.86
N ARG A 292 -6.04 -13.85 3.85
CA ARG A 292 -5.87 -14.99 4.77
C ARG A 292 -6.96 -16.06 4.64
N GLY A 293 -8.10 -15.73 4.03
CA GLY A 293 -9.24 -16.63 3.89
C GLY A 293 -9.26 -17.49 2.61
N ILE A 294 -10.41 -18.11 2.34
CA ILE A 294 -10.65 -19.04 1.21
C ILE A 294 -10.34 -18.37 -0.15
N VAL A 295 -10.66 -17.08 -0.27
CA VAL A 295 -10.50 -16.30 -1.51
C VAL A 295 -9.11 -15.67 -1.68
N ARG A 296 -8.16 -16.02 -0.82
CA ARG A 296 -6.79 -15.48 -0.77
C ARG A 296 -6.10 -15.45 -2.12
N LYS A 297 -6.17 -16.54 -2.90
CA LYS A 297 -5.46 -16.62 -4.17
C LYS A 297 -5.96 -15.56 -5.16
N GLN A 298 -7.27 -15.41 -5.26
CA GLN A 298 -7.90 -14.45 -6.19
C GLN A 298 -7.67 -13.01 -5.71
N SER A 299 -7.81 -12.74 -4.41
CA SER A 299 -7.55 -11.42 -3.82
C SER A 299 -6.10 -10.96 -4.02
N LEU A 300 -5.12 -11.85 -3.77
CA LEU A 300 -3.71 -11.55 -3.95
C LEU A 300 -3.31 -11.41 -5.44
N ASP A 301 -3.97 -12.14 -6.34
CA ASP A 301 -3.77 -11.99 -7.79
C ASP A 301 -4.35 -10.66 -8.28
N SER A 302 -5.59 -10.33 -7.91
CA SER A 302 -6.26 -9.09 -8.34
C SER A 302 -5.61 -7.84 -7.76
N GLY A 303 -5.04 -7.92 -6.56
CA GLY A 303 -4.43 -6.79 -5.86
C GLY A 303 -5.44 -5.72 -5.45
N ILE A 304 -6.72 -6.11 -5.26
CA ILE A 304 -7.83 -5.19 -4.98
C ILE A 304 -7.59 -4.27 -3.78
N GLY A 305 -6.94 -4.76 -2.72
CA GLY A 305 -6.62 -3.95 -1.56
C GLY A 305 -5.65 -2.80 -1.87
N SER A 306 -4.65 -2.99 -2.74
CA SER A 306 -3.75 -1.91 -3.17
C SER A 306 -4.47 -0.93 -4.11
N PHE A 307 -5.39 -1.44 -4.93
CA PHE A 307 -6.22 -0.57 -5.78
C PHE A 307 -7.10 0.37 -4.94
N ILE A 308 -7.91 -0.17 -4.03
CA ILE A 308 -8.84 0.60 -3.20
C ILE A 308 -8.12 1.48 -2.17
N ASN A 309 -7.07 0.98 -1.51
CA ASN A 309 -6.44 1.74 -0.43
C ASN A 309 -5.32 2.69 -0.88
N GLU A 310 -4.76 2.52 -2.08
CA GLU A 310 -3.58 3.28 -2.52
C GLU A 310 -3.77 3.95 -3.88
N ILE A 311 -4.15 3.20 -4.92
CA ILE A 311 -4.12 3.71 -6.31
C ILE A 311 -5.32 4.61 -6.61
N LEU A 312 -6.54 4.13 -6.34
CA LEU A 312 -7.77 4.89 -6.56
C LEU A 312 -7.80 6.21 -5.78
N PRO A 313 -7.55 6.23 -4.44
CA PRO A 313 -7.51 7.48 -3.69
C PRO A 313 -6.40 8.43 -4.19
N PHE A 314 -5.22 7.90 -4.57
CA PHE A 314 -4.15 8.74 -5.12
C PHE A 314 -4.54 9.39 -6.45
N VAL A 315 -5.17 8.64 -7.36
CA VAL A 315 -5.63 9.18 -8.65
C VAL A 315 -6.78 10.16 -8.44
N ALA A 316 -7.71 9.86 -7.55
CA ALA A 316 -8.81 10.76 -7.19
C ALA A 316 -8.26 12.11 -6.67
N TRP A 317 -7.37 12.06 -5.67
CA TRP A 317 -6.70 13.24 -5.13
C TRP A 317 -5.96 14.04 -6.21
N LYS A 318 -5.18 13.37 -7.07
CA LYS A 318 -4.45 14.03 -8.16
C LYS A 318 -5.38 14.70 -9.17
N ARG A 319 -6.60 14.18 -9.36
CA ARG A 319 -7.59 14.66 -10.34
C ARG A 319 -8.61 15.63 -9.74
N GLY A 320 -8.44 16.09 -8.50
CA GLY A 320 -9.43 16.99 -7.91
C GLY A 320 -10.74 16.29 -7.53
N LYS A 321 -10.72 14.96 -7.32
CA LYS A 321 -11.91 14.16 -7.00
C LYS A 321 -11.98 13.80 -5.51
N TYR A 322 -13.18 13.87 -4.94
CA TYR A 322 -13.42 13.47 -3.56
C TYR A 322 -13.49 11.95 -3.46
N TYR A 323 -12.83 11.37 -2.45
CA TYR A 323 -12.80 9.94 -2.22
C TYR A 323 -13.15 9.65 -0.76
N LEU A 324 -14.17 8.83 -0.54
CA LEU A 324 -14.62 8.48 0.80
C LEU A 324 -14.96 6.99 0.89
N LYS A 325 -14.57 6.41 2.02
CA LYS A 325 -14.98 5.07 2.41
C LYS A 325 -16.23 5.15 3.27
N VAL A 326 -17.23 4.35 2.96
CA VAL A 326 -18.50 4.27 3.70
C VAL A 326 -18.59 2.95 4.46
N ASP A 327 -19.51 2.89 5.42
CA ASP A 327 -19.76 1.65 6.13
C ASP A 327 -20.18 0.53 5.17
N LYS A 328 -19.58 -0.64 5.36
CA LYS A 328 -19.76 -1.83 4.50
C LYS A 328 -20.91 -2.73 4.96
N ASN A 329 -21.44 -2.53 6.16
CA ASN A 329 -22.34 -3.52 6.76
C ASN A 329 -23.69 -3.50 6.05
N GLY A 330 -24.15 -4.67 5.59
CA GLY A 330 -25.48 -4.84 4.99
C GLY A 330 -25.65 -4.24 3.59
N THR A 331 -24.60 -3.76 2.92
CA THR A 331 -24.68 -3.16 1.58
C THR A 331 -25.32 -4.06 0.52
N SER A 332 -25.07 -5.37 0.59
CA SER A 332 -25.67 -6.39 -0.28
C SER A 332 -27.10 -6.79 0.11
N GLN A 333 -27.54 -6.38 1.30
CA GLN A 333 -28.83 -6.74 1.90
C GLN A 333 -29.82 -5.57 1.81
N GLU A 334 -29.35 -4.34 1.74
CA GLU A 334 -30.19 -3.14 1.61
C GLU A 334 -30.67 -2.95 0.17
N CYS A 335 -31.93 -2.55 0.00
CA CYS A 335 -32.46 -2.17 -1.30
C CYS A 335 -32.05 -0.74 -1.64
N PRO A 336 -31.38 -0.49 -2.79
CA PRO A 336 -30.95 0.87 -3.16
C PRO A 336 -32.12 1.81 -3.49
N ASN A 337 -33.32 1.27 -3.75
CA ASN A 337 -34.50 2.06 -4.14
C ASN A 337 -35.34 2.48 -2.93
N CYS A 338 -35.70 1.53 -2.05
CA CYS A 338 -36.60 1.78 -0.92
C CYS A 338 -35.95 1.65 0.47
N GLY A 339 -34.67 1.28 0.55
CA GLY A 339 -33.96 1.10 1.83
C GLY A 339 -34.33 -0.16 2.62
N ALA A 340 -35.30 -0.96 2.15
CA ALA A 340 -35.71 -2.18 2.84
C ALA A 340 -34.57 -3.20 2.94
N ILE A 341 -34.45 -3.87 4.08
CA ILE A 341 -33.48 -4.95 4.31
C ILE A 341 -34.05 -6.26 3.76
N THR A 342 -33.42 -6.77 2.71
CA THR A 342 -33.79 -8.00 1.98
C THR A 342 -33.18 -9.28 2.57
N GLY A 343 -32.44 -9.17 3.68
CA GLY A 343 -31.83 -10.31 4.37
C GLY A 343 -30.49 -10.78 3.78
N LYS A 344 -29.90 -11.80 4.41
CA LYS A 344 -28.60 -12.36 4.01
C LYS A 344 -28.74 -13.18 2.71
N LYS A 345 -27.93 -12.81 1.73
CA LYS A 345 -27.84 -13.50 0.44
C LYS A 345 -26.67 -14.45 0.39
N SER A 346 -26.84 -15.58 -0.27
CA SER A 346 -25.76 -16.53 -0.50
C SER A 346 -24.80 -16.00 -1.57
N LEU A 347 -23.58 -16.54 -1.65
CA LEU A 347 -22.63 -16.15 -2.70
C LEU A 347 -23.13 -16.49 -4.11
N SER A 348 -23.98 -17.51 -4.28
CA SER A 348 -24.56 -17.90 -5.58
C SER A 348 -25.69 -16.98 -6.04
N GLU A 349 -26.33 -16.24 -5.13
CA GLU A 349 -27.40 -15.31 -5.47
C GLU A 349 -26.85 -14.03 -6.10
N ARG A 350 -26.99 -13.88 -7.43
CA ARG A 350 -26.40 -12.79 -8.22
C ARG A 350 -27.35 -11.67 -8.60
N VAL A 351 -28.63 -11.87 -8.39
CA VAL A 351 -29.66 -10.89 -8.69
C VAL A 351 -30.23 -10.40 -7.37
N HIS A 352 -30.20 -9.09 -7.15
CA HIS A 352 -30.95 -8.47 -6.07
C HIS A 352 -32.42 -8.43 -6.47
N ARG A 353 -33.30 -8.96 -5.63
CA ARG A 353 -34.76 -8.83 -5.75
C ARG A 353 -35.29 -8.25 -4.45
N CYS A 354 -36.02 -7.15 -4.53
CA CYS A 354 -36.66 -6.54 -3.37
C CYS A 354 -38.14 -6.90 -3.32
N ASN A 355 -38.58 -7.57 -2.27
CA ASN A 355 -39.99 -7.92 -2.08
C ASN A 355 -40.87 -6.72 -1.69
N SER A 356 -40.26 -5.64 -1.18
CA SER A 356 -41.01 -4.46 -0.72
C SER A 356 -41.35 -3.48 -1.85
N CYS A 357 -40.46 -3.28 -2.82
CA CYS A 357 -40.68 -2.34 -3.93
C CYS A 357 -40.56 -2.95 -5.34
N GLY A 358 -40.28 -4.25 -5.44
CA GLY A 358 -40.14 -4.93 -6.73
C GLY A 358 -38.84 -4.67 -7.49
N HIS A 359 -37.87 -3.91 -6.94
CA HIS A 359 -36.60 -3.61 -7.62
C HIS A 359 -35.79 -4.87 -7.94
N ILE A 360 -35.34 -5.00 -9.19
CA ILE A 360 -34.54 -6.14 -9.67
C ILE A 360 -33.32 -5.64 -10.44
N GLU A 361 -32.13 -6.06 -10.02
CA GLU A 361 -30.86 -5.66 -10.66
C GLU A 361 -29.72 -6.62 -10.28
N PRO A 362 -28.58 -6.69 -11.00
CA PRO A 362 -27.41 -7.41 -10.51
C PRO A 362 -27.00 -6.97 -9.10
N ARG A 363 -26.73 -7.94 -8.23
CA ARG A 363 -26.45 -7.72 -6.81
C ARG A 363 -25.32 -6.71 -6.58
N ASP A 364 -24.21 -6.87 -7.31
CA ASP A 364 -23.04 -6.01 -7.15
C ASP A 364 -23.35 -4.55 -7.59
N THR A 365 -24.26 -4.35 -8.56
CA THR A 365 -24.74 -3.01 -8.96
C THR A 365 -25.66 -2.41 -7.91
N ALA A 366 -26.55 -3.21 -7.33
CA ALA A 366 -27.41 -2.78 -6.23
C ALA A 366 -26.58 -2.36 -5.00
N SER A 367 -25.56 -3.15 -4.62
CA SER A 367 -24.60 -2.79 -3.57
C SER A 367 -23.89 -1.48 -3.88
N ALA A 368 -23.42 -1.28 -5.12
CA ALA A 368 -22.78 -0.04 -5.55
C ALA A 368 -23.70 1.18 -5.44
N LYS A 369 -25.01 1.03 -5.70
CA LYS A 369 -26.01 2.09 -5.50
C LYS A 369 -26.24 2.39 -4.01
N VAL A 370 -26.29 1.37 -3.15
CA VAL A 370 -26.36 1.57 -1.68
C VAL A 370 -25.13 2.35 -1.19
N ILE A 371 -23.92 1.96 -1.65
CA ILE A 371 -22.67 2.65 -1.34
C ILE A 371 -22.72 4.12 -1.78
N LYS A 372 -23.24 4.41 -2.98
CA LYS A 372 -23.45 5.78 -3.46
C LYS A 372 -24.40 6.56 -2.55
N ASN A 373 -25.52 5.97 -2.13
CA ASN A 373 -26.50 6.62 -1.26
C ASN A 373 -25.91 6.93 0.13
N ARG A 374 -25.21 5.97 0.73
CA ARG A 374 -24.47 6.17 2.00
C ARG A 374 -23.42 7.26 1.88
N GLY A 375 -22.71 7.30 0.76
CA GLY A 375 -21.73 8.33 0.43
C GLY A 375 -22.37 9.71 0.37
N LYS A 376 -23.44 9.86 -0.43
CA LYS A 376 -24.23 11.10 -0.52
C LYS A 376 -24.70 11.60 0.85
N ASN A 377 -25.21 10.71 1.70
CA ASN A 377 -25.62 11.03 3.07
C ASN A 377 -24.45 11.53 3.92
N ALA A 378 -23.32 10.83 3.88
CA ALA A 378 -22.14 11.18 4.66
C ALA A 378 -21.55 12.55 4.26
N VAL A 379 -21.71 12.97 3.01
CA VAL A 379 -21.25 14.28 2.51
C VAL A 379 -22.34 15.36 2.45
N GLY A 380 -23.54 15.09 2.98
CA GLY A 380 -24.64 16.06 3.02
C GLY A 380 -25.28 16.39 1.68
N LEU A 381 -25.08 15.58 0.65
CA LEU A 381 -25.64 15.82 -0.69
C LEU A 381 -27.11 15.40 -0.85
N THR A 382 -27.69 14.70 0.13
CA THR A 382 -29.08 14.23 0.09
C THR A 382 -30.12 15.33 0.25
N VAL A 383 -29.73 16.51 0.74
CA VAL A 383 -30.64 17.64 0.99
C VAL A 383 -30.95 18.44 -0.30
N LEU A 384 -30.24 18.19 -1.41
CA LEU A 384 -30.38 18.96 -2.66
C LEU A 384 -31.21 18.27 -3.76
N GLU A 385 -31.68 17.04 -3.53
CA GLU A 385 -32.53 16.30 -4.48
C GLU A 385 -33.86 15.91 -3.80
N ASN A 386 -34.59 16.88 -3.23
CA ASN A 386 -36.03 16.71 -3.13
C ASN A 386 -36.61 17.01 -4.51
N PRO A 387 -37.10 16.02 -5.27
CA PRO A 387 -37.93 16.31 -6.42
C PRO A 387 -39.17 17.07 -5.91
N CYS A 388 -39.33 18.31 -6.37
CA CYS A 388 -40.66 18.93 -6.39
C CYS A 388 -41.59 17.97 -7.14
N GLY A 389 -42.48 17.29 -6.42
CA GLY A 389 -43.43 16.37 -7.03
C GLY A 389 -43.78 15.19 -6.12
N GLY A 390 -44.45 15.46 -5.01
CA GLY A 390 -45.00 14.43 -4.14
C GLY A 390 -45.80 15.09 -3.02
N GLY A 391 -47.07 15.37 -3.29
CA GLY A 391 -47.98 15.90 -2.28
C GLY A 391 -47.99 14.98 -1.05
N LEU A 392 -47.67 15.55 0.10
CA LEU A 392 -47.92 14.91 1.38
C LEU A 392 -49.43 14.88 1.59
N ALA A 393 -50.05 13.75 1.26
CA ALA A 393 -51.37 13.44 1.75
C ALA A 393 -51.26 13.19 3.26
N GLY A 394 -51.94 14.02 4.05
CA GLY A 394 -52.31 13.69 5.42
C GLY A 394 -51.35 14.14 6.53
N VAL A 395 -51.09 15.44 6.64
CA VAL A 395 -50.87 16.06 7.95
C VAL A 395 -51.63 17.38 7.96
N VAL A 396 -52.77 17.41 8.63
CA VAL A 396 -53.47 18.65 8.95
C VAL A 396 -52.61 19.37 9.99
N GLN A 397 -51.85 20.37 9.55
CA GLN A 397 -51.29 21.37 10.45
C GLN A 397 -52.45 22.20 10.99
N LEU A 398 -52.88 21.89 12.21
CA LEU A 398 -53.66 22.83 13.00
C LEU A 398 -52.74 24.02 13.30
N ASN A 399 -53.07 25.17 12.71
CA ASN A 399 -52.38 26.41 12.99
C ASN A 399 -52.83 26.93 14.36
N LEU A 400 -51.93 27.64 15.04
CA LEU A 400 -52.13 28.27 16.35
C LEU A 400 -53.36 29.22 16.40
N PHE A 401 -53.93 29.58 15.26
CA PHE A 401 -55.16 30.37 15.12
C PHE A 401 -56.45 29.59 15.42
N ASP A 402 -56.45 28.25 15.36
CA ASP A 402 -57.64 27.43 15.65
C ASP A 402 -57.84 27.17 17.16
N LEU A 403 -56.84 27.50 18.00
CA LEU A 403 -56.91 27.32 19.46
C LEU A 403 -57.56 28.50 20.21
N VAL A 404 -57.90 29.60 19.51
CA VAL A 404 -58.41 30.85 20.11
C VAL A 404 -59.93 31.00 19.93
N LYS A 405 -60.63 30.02 19.34
CA LYS A 405 -62.10 30.02 19.21
C LYS A 405 -62.84 29.14 20.23
N SER A 406 -62.14 28.68 21.27
CA SER A 406 -62.73 27.91 22.38
C SER A 406 -62.41 28.47 23.77
N LEU A 407 -62.08 29.76 23.84
CA LEU A 407 -62.16 30.64 25.01
C LEU A 407 -62.88 31.92 24.56
#